data_AF-A0A0G1RH84-F1
#
_entry.id   AF-A0A0G1RH84-F1
#
_cell.length_a   1.000
_cell.length_b   1.000
_cell.length_c   1.000
_cell.angle_alpha   90.00
_cell.angle_beta   90.00
_cell.angle_gamma   90.00
#
_symmetry.space_group_name_H-M   'P 1'
#
loop_
_entity.id
_entity.type
_entity.pdbx_description
1 polymer ?
#
loop_
_entity_poly.entity_id
_entity_poly.type
_entity_poly.pdbx_seq_one_letter_code
_entity_poly.pdbx_strand_id
1 'polypeptide(L)'
;MVGPTASGKSALGIFLAQKLGGEIISADSRQVYKGLDIGTGKVTKKEMAGVPHHLLDVSSPKNQFSADNFVKHSEKAIKDITGSDLIYQVTSRAQFHRVPIVVGGTGFYVDALLGRITLPQVQPNRALRARLEKLSTEKLFAMLKQKDPARAKTIEPEHKRRLVRALEVAEVLGKSPPPRRQEQKTSVLAYLRE
;
A
#
# COMPACT_ATOMS: atom_id res chain seq x y z
N MET A 1 -5.22 8.84 6.23
CA MET A 1 -4.57 10.16 6.27
C MET A 1 -3.27 10.11 5.48
N VAL A 2 -3.16 10.91 4.43
CA VAL A 2 -1.99 10.94 3.53
C VAL A 2 -1.41 12.34 3.41
N GLY A 3 -0.11 12.45 3.15
CA GLY A 3 0.57 13.72 2.90
C GLY A 3 2.10 13.61 3.02
N PRO A 4 2.85 14.67 2.70
CA PRO A 4 4.31 14.63 2.63
C PRO A 4 4.97 14.47 4.01
N THR A 5 6.20 13.98 4.07
CA THR A 5 6.96 13.86 5.33
C THR A 5 6.98 15.18 6.11
N ALA A 6 6.99 15.11 7.45
CA ALA A 6 6.94 16.26 8.36
C ALA A 6 5.65 17.13 8.34
N SER A 7 4.60 16.77 7.59
CA SER A 7 3.35 17.54 7.56
C SER A 7 2.39 17.31 8.76
N GLY A 8 2.86 16.82 9.91
CA GLY A 8 2.04 16.65 11.12
C GLY A 8 1.05 15.47 11.14
N LYS A 9 1.01 14.62 10.10
CA LYS A 9 0.07 13.48 9.98
C LYS A 9 0.08 12.52 11.17
N SER A 10 1.26 12.20 11.70
CA SER A 10 1.37 11.27 12.82
C SER A 10 0.69 11.83 14.07
N ALA A 11 0.95 13.10 14.40
CA ALA A 11 0.32 13.78 15.53
C ALA A 11 -1.21 13.85 15.39
N LEU A 12 -1.71 14.22 14.20
CA LEU A 12 -3.15 14.26 13.95
C LEU A 12 -3.79 12.87 13.96
N GLY A 13 -3.09 11.85 13.44
CA GLY A 13 -3.54 10.46 13.51
C GLY A 13 -3.67 9.95 14.93
N ILE A 14 -2.68 10.24 15.79
CA ILE A 14 -2.66 9.87 17.21
C ILE A 14 -3.78 10.58 17.96
N PHE A 15 -3.98 11.88 17.70
CA PHE A 15 -5.09 12.64 18.27
C PHE A 15 -6.45 12.02 17.93
N LEU A 16 -6.66 11.66 16.66
CA LEU A 16 -7.91 11.01 16.23
C LEU A 16 -8.07 9.62 16.85
N ALA A 17 -7.00 8.84 16.92
CA ALA A 17 -7.02 7.53 17.56
C ALA A 17 -7.43 7.61 19.03
N GLN A 18 -6.89 8.57 19.80
CA GLN A 18 -7.30 8.77 21.19
C GLN A 18 -8.77 9.17 21.33
N LYS A 19 -9.28 10.01 20.42
CA LYS A 19 -10.68 10.47 20.44
C LYS A 19 -11.68 9.40 20.02
N LEU A 20 -11.27 8.48 19.15
CA LEU A 20 -12.13 7.46 18.56
C LEU A 20 -11.87 6.06 19.13
N GLY A 21 -11.02 5.95 20.16
CA GLY A 21 -10.50 4.67 20.66
C GLY A 21 -9.89 3.81 19.54
N GLY A 22 -9.27 4.43 18.55
CA GLY A 22 -8.75 3.78 17.36
C GLY A 22 -7.30 3.30 17.52
N GLU A 23 -6.85 2.58 16.49
CA GLU A 23 -5.49 2.08 16.36
C GLU A 23 -4.91 2.51 15.02
N ILE A 24 -3.59 2.75 14.96
CA ILE A 24 -2.93 3.29 13.77
C ILE A 24 -2.29 2.18 12.94
N ILE A 25 -2.50 2.20 11.63
CA ILE A 25 -1.80 1.37 10.66
C ILE A 25 -0.83 2.26 9.88
N SER A 26 0.48 2.05 10.05
CA SER A 26 1.50 2.86 9.39
C SER A 26 1.59 2.53 7.89
N ALA A 27 1.27 3.50 7.04
CA ALA A 27 1.42 3.46 5.58
C ALA A 27 2.72 4.17 5.14
N ASP A 28 3.84 3.81 5.77
CA ASP A 28 5.17 4.30 5.43
C ASP A 28 6.11 3.14 5.07
N SER A 29 6.56 3.11 3.81
CA SER A 29 7.43 2.06 3.26
C SER A 29 8.81 1.96 3.91
N ARG A 30 9.23 2.94 4.72
CA ARG A 30 10.52 2.92 5.44
C ARG A 30 10.35 2.51 6.89
N GLN A 31 9.25 2.88 7.54
CA GLN A 31 9.03 2.59 8.98
C GLN A 31 8.67 1.12 9.27
N VAL A 32 8.38 0.32 8.24
CA VAL A 32 8.19 -1.13 8.35
C VAL A 32 9.44 -1.89 8.80
N TYR A 33 10.63 -1.28 8.73
CA TYR A 33 11.90 -1.96 8.96
C TYR A 33 12.44 -1.81 10.38
N LYS A 34 12.82 -2.96 10.97
CA LYS A 34 13.45 -3.08 12.29
C LYS A 34 14.74 -2.27 12.39
N GLY A 35 14.85 -1.46 13.46
CA GLY A 35 16.06 -0.71 13.83
C GLY A 35 16.39 0.48 12.92
N LEU A 36 15.53 0.78 11.93
CA LEU A 36 15.63 2.00 11.13
C LEU A 36 14.69 3.05 11.73
N ASP A 37 15.09 3.68 12.83
CA ASP A 37 14.20 4.59 13.58
C ASP A 37 14.44 6.06 13.23
N ILE A 38 15.68 6.52 13.41
CA ILE A 38 16.07 7.94 13.28
C ILE A 38 15.90 8.42 11.83
N GLY A 39 16.52 7.72 10.87
CA GLY A 39 16.52 8.13 9.47
C GLY A 39 15.15 8.05 8.78
N THR A 40 14.17 7.40 9.40
CA THR A 40 12.81 7.27 8.86
C THR A 40 11.78 8.13 9.59
N GLY A 41 12.22 8.89 10.61
CA GLY A 41 11.31 9.62 11.50
C GLY A 41 10.25 8.70 12.12
N LYS A 42 10.66 7.50 12.56
CA LYS A 42 9.74 6.53 13.13
C LYS A 42 9.17 7.08 14.43
N VAL A 43 7.86 7.00 14.57
CA VAL A 43 7.17 7.44 15.78
C VAL A 43 7.68 6.66 16.99
N THR A 44 8.08 7.38 18.03
CA THR A 44 8.59 6.81 19.28
C THR A 44 7.44 6.36 20.17
N LYS A 45 7.70 5.44 21.11
CA LYS A 45 6.71 5.01 22.10
C LYS A 45 6.10 6.17 22.90
N LYS A 46 6.90 7.20 23.19
CA LYS A 46 6.44 8.41 23.87
C LYS A 46 5.44 9.19 23.01
N GLU A 47 5.75 9.39 21.74
CA GLU A 47 4.87 10.09 20.80
C GLU A 47 3.58 9.32 20.52
N MET A 48 3.64 7.98 20.47
CA MET A 48 2.45 7.12 20.33
C MET A 48 1.41 7.36 21.42
N ALA A 49 1.82 7.87 22.60
CA ALA A 49 0.93 8.24 23.70
C ALA A 49 -0.10 7.14 24.05
N GLY A 50 0.36 5.89 24.08
CA GLY A 50 -0.46 4.71 24.39
C GLY A 50 -1.31 4.17 23.23
N VAL A 51 -1.38 4.87 22.08
CA VAL A 51 -2.10 4.39 20.89
C VAL A 51 -1.36 3.22 20.25
N PRO A 52 -2.00 2.06 20.04
CA PRO A 52 -1.39 0.96 19.31
C PRO A 52 -1.05 1.35 17.86
N HIS A 53 0.17 1.00 17.44
CA HIS A 53 0.63 1.21 16.07
C HIS A 53 1.02 -0.13 15.43
N HIS A 54 0.42 -0.40 14.28
CA HIS A 54 0.67 -1.56 13.45
C HIS A 54 1.62 -1.20 12.30
N LEU A 55 2.26 -2.23 11.75
CA LEU A 55 3.15 -2.14 10.59
C LEU A 55 4.40 -1.28 10.82
N LEU A 56 4.79 -1.10 12.08
CA LEU A 56 6.13 -0.63 12.46
C LEU A 56 7.00 -1.83 12.82
N ASP A 57 8.27 -1.83 12.40
CA ASP A 57 9.23 -2.89 12.75
C ASP A 57 8.79 -4.33 12.37
N VAL A 58 7.96 -4.47 11.34
CA VAL A 58 7.42 -5.77 10.90
C VAL A 58 8.35 -6.56 9.99
N SER A 59 9.40 -5.93 9.45
CA SER A 59 10.35 -6.57 8.52
C SER A 59 11.81 -6.31 8.88
N SER A 60 12.69 -7.26 8.57
CA SER A 60 14.14 -7.01 8.59
C SER A 60 14.52 -6.08 7.43
N PRO A 61 15.47 -5.15 7.60
CA PRO A 61 16.05 -4.38 6.49
C PRO A 61 16.67 -5.24 5.37
N LYS A 62 17.00 -6.52 5.65
CA LYS A 62 17.53 -7.48 4.68
C LYS A 62 16.44 -8.05 3.76
N ASN A 63 15.17 -7.89 4.12
CA ASN A 63 14.02 -8.43 3.38
C ASN A 63 13.35 -7.30 2.59
N GLN A 64 12.80 -7.64 1.42
CA GLN A 64 12.06 -6.67 0.61
C GLN A 64 10.60 -6.60 1.07
N PHE A 65 10.13 -5.42 1.48
CA PHE A 65 8.72 -5.22 1.86
C PHE A 65 7.93 -4.57 0.71
N SER A 66 7.06 -5.36 0.06
CA SER A 66 6.29 -4.94 -1.11
C SER A 66 4.94 -4.30 -0.75
N ALA A 67 4.27 -3.69 -1.71
CA ALA A 67 2.88 -3.23 -1.52
C ALA A 67 1.91 -4.41 -1.29
N ASP A 68 2.19 -5.59 -1.83
CA ASP A 68 1.41 -6.81 -1.57
C ASP A 68 1.55 -7.24 -0.11
N ASN A 69 2.77 -7.16 0.45
CA ASN A 69 3.00 -7.37 1.88
C ASN A 69 2.22 -6.33 2.70
N PHE A 70 2.28 -5.05 2.32
CA PHE A 70 1.54 -4.00 3.00
C PHE A 70 0.03 -4.28 3.04
N VAL A 71 -0.58 -4.63 1.90
CA VAL A 71 -2.01 -4.93 1.83
C VAL A 71 -2.36 -6.10 2.75
N LYS A 72 -1.64 -7.23 2.64
CA LYS A 72 -1.88 -8.42 3.47
C LYS A 72 -1.77 -8.14 4.97
N HIS A 73 -0.72 -7.42 5.37
CA HIS A 73 -0.52 -7.07 6.78
C HIS A 73 -1.55 -6.05 7.27
N SER A 74 -1.96 -5.10 6.43
CA SER A 74 -2.98 -4.10 6.77
C SER A 74 -4.36 -4.73 6.88
N GLU A 75 -4.75 -5.62 5.95
CA GLU A 75 -6.01 -6.36 6.01
C GLU A 75 -6.09 -7.22 7.28
N LYS A 76 -4.99 -7.88 7.65
CA LYS A 76 -4.90 -8.59 8.93
C LYS A 76 -5.08 -7.64 10.11
N ALA A 77 -4.37 -6.51 10.15
CA ALA A 77 -4.51 -5.55 11.24
C ALA A 77 -5.92 -4.98 11.34
N ILE A 78 -6.56 -4.67 10.20
CA ILE A 78 -7.95 -4.22 10.14
C ILE A 78 -8.88 -5.28 10.71
N LYS A 79 -8.67 -6.56 10.36
CA LYS A 79 -9.43 -7.68 10.92
C LYS A 79 -9.24 -7.81 12.43
N ASP A 80 -8.00 -7.72 12.91
CA ASP A 80 -7.68 -7.83 14.34
C ASP A 80 -8.31 -6.67 15.14
N ILE A 81 -8.28 -5.44 14.60
CA ILE A 81 -8.88 -4.26 15.21
C ILE A 81 -10.41 -4.38 15.22
N THR A 82 -11.02 -4.60 14.05
CA THR A 82 -12.49 -4.51 13.87
C THR A 82 -13.23 -5.80 14.21
N GLY A 83 -12.55 -6.94 14.27
CA GLY A 83 -13.18 -8.26 14.35
C GLY A 83 -13.85 -8.71 13.03
N SER A 84 -13.69 -7.97 11.92
CA SER A 84 -14.30 -8.30 10.63
C SER A 84 -13.36 -8.05 9.46
N ASP A 85 -13.58 -8.74 8.35
CA ASP A 85 -12.79 -8.55 7.13
C ASP A 85 -13.14 -7.25 6.38
N LEU A 86 -14.11 -6.45 6.87
CA LEU A 86 -14.67 -5.30 6.15
C LEU A 86 -14.22 -3.98 6.76
N ILE A 87 -13.41 -3.23 6.00
CA ILE A 87 -13.03 -1.82 6.26
C ILE A 87 -14.25 -0.92 6.54
N TYR A 88 -15.41 -1.27 5.99
CA TYR A 88 -16.61 -0.43 6.00
C TYR A 88 -17.65 -0.83 7.06
N GLN A 89 -17.44 -1.91 7.82
CA GLN A 89 -18.36 -2.32 8.89
C GLN A 89 -18.01 -1.73 10.26
N VAL A 90 -17.47 -0.51 10.28
CA VAL A 90 -17.50 0.31 11.50
C VAL A 90 -18.90 0.91 11.60
N THR A 91 -19.90 0.05 11.79
CA THR A 91 -21.31 0.43 11.92
C THR A 91 -21.64 0.72 13.39
N SER A 92 -22.37 1.83 13.61
CA SER A 92 -23.09 2.41 14.78
C SER A 92 -23.29 1.67 16.11
N ARG A 93 -22.88 0.41 16.26
CA ARG A 93 -22.98 -0.38 17.50
C ARG A 93 -21.67 -1.06 17.91
N ALA A 94 -20.65 -1.08 17.06
CA ALA A 94 -19.31 -1.41 17.52
C ALA A 94 -18.87 -0.29 18.47
N GLN A 95 -18.82 -0.60 19.77
CA GLN A 95 -18.32 0.28 20.82
C GLN A 95 -17.12 1.08 20.29
N PHE A 96 -17.11 2.39 20.53
CA PHE A 96 -16.17 3.44 20.09
C PHE A 96 -14.66 3.18 20.33
N HIS A 97 -14.15 1.97 20.10
CA HIS A 97 -12.85 1.49 20.58
C HIS A 97 -12.09 0.62 19.57
N ARG A 98 -12.48 0.64 18.28
CA ARG A 98 -11.94 -0.28 17.26
C ARG A 98 -11.89 0.32 15.85
N VAL A 99 -11.44 1.58 15.74
CA VAL A 99 -11.34 2.26 14.44
C VAL A 99 -9.92 2.12 13.88
N PRO A 100 -9.72 1.41 12.74
CA PRO A 100 -8.42 1.36 12.09
C PRO A 100 -8.14 2.68 11.35
N ILE A 101 -7.06 3.36 11.70
CA ILE A 101 -6.66 4.65 11.12
C ILE A 101 -5.36 4.46 10.34
N VAL A 102 -5.44 4.47 9.01
CA VAL A 102 -4.26 4.38 8.14
C VAL A 102 -3.56 5.74 8.06
N VAL A 103 -2.30 5.84 8.49
CA VAL A 103 -1.52 7.08 8.52
C VAL A 103 -0.18 6.88 7.82
N GLY A 104 0.18 7.72 6.86
CA GLY A 104 1.51 7.65 6.25
C GLY A 104 1.69 8.51 5.01
N GLY A 105 2.87 8.39 4.39
CA GLY A 105 3.26 9.13 3.19
C GLY A 105 3.37 8.30 1.92
N THR A 106 3.25 6.97 1.99
CA THR A 106 3.42 6.11 0.80
C THR A 106 2.10 5.97 0.06
N GLY A 107 1.81 6.91 -0.87
CA GLY A 107 0.55 6.91 -1.65
C GLY A 107 0.26 5.59 -2.34
N PHE A 108 1.29 4.94 -2.93
CA PHE A 108 1.16 3.64 -3.59
C PHE A 108 0.63 2.52 -2.66
N TYR A 109 0.99 2.54 -1.37
CA TYR A 109 0.47 1.57 -0.39
C TYR A 109 -1.01 1.81 -0.11
N VAL A 110 -1.40 3.07 0.05
CA VAL A 110 -2.79 3.46 0.29
C VAL A 110 -3.66 3.14 -0.94
N ASP A 111 -3.19 3.43 -2.15
CA ASP A 111 -3.91 3.09 -3.36
C ASP A 111 -4.04 1.57 -3.56
N ALA A 112 -3.02 0.79 -3.17
CA ALA A 112 -3.09 -0.67 -3.17
C ALA A 112 -4.17 -1.20 -2.21
N LEU A 113 -4.16 -0.71 -0.97
CA LEU A 113 -5.12 -1.11 0.06
C LEU A 113 -6.56 -0.71 -0.30
N LEU A 114 -6.74 0.45 -0.94
CA LEU A 114 -8.04 0.91 -1.43
C LEU A 114 -8.46 0.25 -2.76
N GLY A 115 -7.67 -0.67 -3.30
CA GLY A 115 -7.95 -1.38 -4.54
C GLY A 115 -7.95 -0.49 -5.79
N ARG A 116 -7.38 0.71 -5.73
CA ARG A 116 -7.27 1.64 -6.87
C ARG A 116 -6.22 1.20 -7.88
N ILE A 117 -5.26 0.40 -7.44
CA ILE A 117 -4.26 -0.24 -8.29
C ILE A 117 -4.36 -1.76 -8.17
N THR A 118 -4.15 -2.44 -9.30
CA THR A 118 -4.07 -3.91 -9.32
C THR A 118 -2.62 -4.34 -9.08
N LEU A 119 -2.40 -5.15 -8.06
CA LEU A 119 -1.13 -5.82 -7.83
C LEU A 119 -1.15 -7.17 -8.57
N PRO A 120 -0.42 -7.33 -9.69
CA PRO A 120 -0.41 -8.60 -10.41
C PRO A 120 0.21 -9.69 -9.53
N GLN A 121 -0.47 -10.82 -9.43
CA GLN A 121 -0.05 -12.01 -8.67
C GLN A 121 1.05 -12.79 -9.42
N VAL A 122 2.11 -12.07 -9.81
CA VAL A 122 3.29 -12.60 -10.51
C VAL A 122 4.49 -12.38 -9.61
N GLN A 123 5.13 -13.47 -9.20
CA GLN A 123 6.32 -13.40 -8.35
C GLN A 123 7.51 -12.76 -9.09
N PRO A 124 8.38 -12.01 -8.39
CA PRO A 124 9.60 -11.49 -8.98
C PRO A 124 10.51 -12.61 -9.51
N ASN A 125 10.91 -12.55 -10.77
CA ASN A 125 11.88 -13.45 -11.38
C ASN A 125 13.22 -12.73 -11.53
N ARG A 126 14.14 -12.96 -10.58
CA ARG A 126 15.45 -12.30 -10.53
C ARG A 126 16.29 -12.53 -11.80
N ALA A 127 16.26 -13.76 -12.33
CA ALA A 127 17.03 -14.10 -13.53
C ALA A 127 16.49 -13.37 -14.77
N LEU A 128 15.17 -13.30 -14.94
CA LEU A 128 14.53 -12.54 -16.02
C LEU A 128 14.83 -11.05 -15.89
N ARG A 129 14.69 -10.47 -14.68
CA ARG A 129 15.02 -9.05 -14.44
C ARG A 129 16.46 -8.74 -14.79
N ALA A 130 17.41 -9.55 -14.35
CA ALA A 130 18.82 -9.35 -14.65
C ALA A 130 19.12 -9.39 -16.17
N ARG A 131 18.37 -10.18 -16.94
CA ARG A 131 18.46 -10.18 -18.42
C ARG A 131 17.87 -8.91 -19.02
N LEU A 132 16.65 -8.54 -18.61
CA LEU A 132 15.95 -7.36 -19.12
C LEU A 132 16.65 -6.05 -18.75
N GLU A 133 17.25 -5.97 -17.55
CA GLU A 133 17.99 -4.79 -17.07
C GLU A 133 19.25 -4.49 -17.88
N LYS A 134 19.77 -5.44 -18.66
CA LYS A 134 20.87 -5.18 -19.60
C LYS A 134 20.43 -4.48 -20.89
N LEU A 135 19.12 -4.45 -21.17
CA LEU A 135 18.58 -3.82 -22.38
C LEU A 135 18.36 -2.32 -22.17
N SER A 136 18.33 -1.57 -23.28
CA SER A 136 17.95 -0.16 -23.28
C SER A 136 16.44 0.00 -23.06
N THR A 137 16.04 1.17 -22.57
CA THR A 137 14.63 1.55 -22.37
C THR A 137 13.82 1.46 -23.66
N GLU A 138 14.40 1.83 -24.79
CA GLU A 138 13.77 1.81 -26.12
C GLU A 138 13.47 0.37 -26.53
N LYS A 139 14.44 -0.54 -26.34
CA LYS A 139 14.27 -1.96 -26.65
C LYS A 139 13.22 -2.61 -25.74
N LEU A 140 13.25 -2.30 -24.44
CA LEU A 140 12.24 -2.78 -23.50
C LEU A 140 10.84 -2.28 -23.85
N PHE A 141 10.70 -1.01 -24.21
CA PHE A 141 9.42 -0.43 -24.60
C PHE A 141 8.90 -1.02 -25.93
N ALA A 142 9.78 -1.26 -26.90
CA ALA A 142 9.42 -1.95 -28.15
C ALA A 142 8.91 -3.38 -27.89
N MET A 143 9.61 -4.13 -27.03
CA MET A 143 9.17 -5.46 -26.59
C MET A 143 7.80 -5.40 -25.90
N LEU A 144 7.59 -4.40 -25.05
CA LEU A 144 6.32 -4.26 -24.34
C LEU A 144 5.18 -3.88 -25.29
N LYS A 145 5.42 -3.02 -26.28
CA LYS A 145 4.42 -2.69 -27.32
C LYS A 145 3.93 -3.92 -28.07
N GLN A 146 4.80 -4.90 -28.31
CA GLN A 146 4.43 -6.14 -28.98
C GLN A 146 3.64 -7.08 -28.07
N LYS A 147 4.08 -7.24 -26.81
CA LYS A 147 3.45 -8.18 -25.86
C LYS A 147 2.16 -7.65 -25.22
N ASP A 148 2.16 -6.38 -24.82
CA ASP A 148 1.06 -5.75 -24.10
C ASP A 148 0.86 -4.29 -24.60
N PRO A 149 0.24 -4.11 -25.77
CA PRO A 149 0.00 -2.78 -26.35
C PRO A 149 -0.83 -1.88 -25.44
N ALA A 150 -1.75 -2.44 -24.65
CA ALA A 150 -2.59 -1.68 -23.73
C ALA A 150 -1.76 -1.09 -22.59
N ARG A 151 -0.86 -1.88 -21.98
CA ARG A 151 0.03 -1.38 -20.94
C ARG A 151 1.06 -0.41 -21.50
N ALA A 152 1.56 -0.62 -22.72
CA ALA A 152 2.50 0.28 -23.37
C ALA A 152 1.96 1.71 -23.55
N LYS A 153 0.63 1.89 -23.66
CA LYS A 153 -0.01 3.22 -23.73
C LYS A 153 0.01 4.02 -22.42
N THR A 154 0.20 3.35 -21.29
CA THR A 154 0.04 3.93 -19.95
C THR A 154 1.34 3.96 -19.15
N ILE A 155 2.44 3.48 -19.73
CA ILE A 155 3.73 3.40 -19.08
C ILE A 155 4.69 4.39 -19.74
N GLU A 156 5.45 5.12 -18.91
CA GLU A 156 6.48 6.04 -19.39
C GLU A 156 7.66 5.24 -19.97
N PRO A 157 8.08 5.50 -21.22
CA PRO A 157 9.17 4.76 -21.88
C PRO A 157 10.52 4.85 -21.16
N GLU A 158 10.75 5.91 -20.39
CA GLU A 158 12.02 6.17 -19.69
C GLU A 158 12.09 5.38 -18.37
N HIS A 159 10.95 4.89 -17.87
CA HIS A 159 10.84 4.21 -16.58
C HIS A 159 11.26 2.74 -16.67
N LYS A 160 12.57 2.49 -16.82
CA LYS A 160 13.16 1.14 -16.97
C LYS A 160 12.64 0.10 -15.99
N ARG A 161 12.56 0.43 -14.69
CA ARG A 161 12.02 -0.51 -13.67
C ARG A 161 10.55 -0.89 -13.92
N ARG A 162 9.73 0.07 -14.35
CA ARG A 162 8.31 -0.20 -14.69
C ARG A 162 8.21 -1.05 -15.94
N LEU A 163 9.07 -0.82 -16.95
CA LEU A 163 9.12 -1.63 -18.17
C LEU A 163 9.52 -3.07 -17.90
N VAL A 164 10.58 -3.28 -17.11
CA VAL A 164 11.03 -4.61 -16.70
C VAL A 164 9.90 -5.36 -15.97
N ARG A 165 9.20 -4.71 -15.03
CA ARG A 165 8.06 -5.32 -14.33
C ARG A 165 6.89 -5.62 -15.27
N ALA A 166 6.57 -4.71 -16.20
CA ALA A 166 5.49 -4.93 -17.17
C ALA A 166 5.77 -6.13 -18.08
N LEU A 167 7.01 -6.26 -18.58
CA LEU A 167 7.45 -7.40 -19.36
C LEU A 167 7.46 -8.70 -18.55
N GLU A 168 7.92 -8.67 -17.29
CA GLU A 168 7.88 -9.83 -16.39
C GLU A 168 6.44 -10.31 -16.16
N VAL A 169 5.49 -9.39 -16.00
CA VAL A 169 4.07 -9.72 -15.85
C VAL A 169 3.49 -10.27 -17.14
N ALA A 170 3.80 -9.65 -18.29
CA ALA A 170 3.34 -10.10 -19.60
C ALA A 170 3.92 -11.46 -20.01
N GLU A 171 5.13 -11.81 -19.55
CA GLU A 171 5.73 -13.14 -19.78
C GLU A 171 4.89 -14.26 -19.16
N VAL A 172 4.32 -14.01 -17.96
CA VAL A 172 3.57 -15.01 -17.20
C VAL A 172 2.07 -15.00 -17.55
N LEU A 173 1.48 -13.82 -17.71
CA LEU A 173 0.03 -13.65 -17.89
C LEU A 173 -0.38 -13.36 -19.35
N GLY A 174 0.57 -13.20 -20.26
CA GLY A 174 0.36 -12.72 -21.63
C GLY A 174 0.07 -11.21 -21.70
N LYS A 175 -0.76 -10.68 -20.79
CA LYS A 175 -1.10 -9.25 -20.67
C LYS A 175 -1.25 -8.84 -19.21
N SER A 176 -1.02 -7.56 -18.93
CA SER A 176 -1.19 -7.00 -17.59
C SER A 176 -2.68 -6.97 -17.22
N PRO A 177 -3.06 -7.35 -15.99
CA PRO A 177 -4.43 -7.21 -15.54
C PRO A 177 -4.82 -5.71 -15.53
N PRO A 178 -6.04 -5.36 -15.97
CA PRO A 178 -6.51 -3.99 -15.86
C PRO A 178 -6.60 -3.57 -14.38
N PRO A 179 -6.65 -2.26 -14.09
CA PRO A 179 -7.02 -1.78 -12.77
C PRO A 179 -8.35 -2.44 -12.35
N ARG A 180 -8.44 -2.89 -11.09
CA ARG A 180 -9.66 -3.45 -10.55
C ARG A 180 -10.71 -2.34 -10.61
N ARG A 181 -11.76 -2.50 -11.42
CA ARG A 181 -12.89 -1.58 -11.39
C ARG A 181 -13.51 -1.69 -10.01
N GLN A 182 -13.66 -0.57 -9.32
CA GLN A 182 -14.47 -0.53 -8.12
C GLN A 182 -15.88 -0.99 -8.49
N GLU A 183 -16.32 -2.12 -7.96
CA GLU A 183 -17.74 -2.19 -7.60
C GLU A 183 -17.92 -1.11 -6.53
N GLN A 184 -18.58 -0.01 -6.90
CA GLN A 184 -18.96 1.03 -5.96
C GLN A 184 -19.93 0.42 -4.94
N LYS A 185 -19.41 -0.22 -3.90
CA LYS A 185 -20.14 -0.35 -2.63
C LYS A 185 -19.92 0.93 -1.83
N THR A 186 -20.36 2.06 -2.40
CA THR A 186 -20.37 3.34 -1.71
C THR A 186 -21.63 3.39 -0.84
N SER A 187 -21.53 3.02 0.43
CA SER A 187 -22.58 3.34 1.42
C SER A 187 -22.06 4.33 2.47
N VAL A 188 -21.30 5.34 2.05
CA VAL A 188 -20.95 6.47 2.94
C VAL A 188 -22.07 7.52 2.95
N LEU A 189 -22.85 7.64 1.86
CA LEU A 189 -23.98 8.59 1.78
C LEU A 189 -25.25 8.13 2.50
N ALA A 190 -25.32 6.87 2.95
CA ALA A 190 -26.46 6.38 3.74
C ALA A 190 -26.43 6.92 5.20
N TYR A 191 -25.29 7.44 5.67
CA TYR A 191 -25.11 7.86 7.06
C TYR A 191 -25.46 9.33 7.34
N LEU A 192 -25.71 10.14 6.31
CA LEU A 192 -26.02 11.57 6.44
C LEU A 192 -27.52 11.87 6.19
N ARG A 193 -28.38 10.87 6.31
CA ARG A 193 -29.83 11.00 6.22
C ARG A 193 -30.51 10.36 7.44
N GLU A 194 -30.12 10.78 8.64
CA GLU A 194 -30.99 10.76 9.83
C GLU A 194 -30.73 12.02 10.65
#